data_AF-A0A5N8ABM7-F1
#
_entry.id   AF-A0A5N8ABM7-F1
#
_cell.length_a   1.000
_cell.length_b   1.000
_cell.length_c   1.000
_cell.angle_alpha   90.00
_cell.angle_beta   90.00
_cell.angle_gamma   90.00
#
_symmetry.space_group_name_H-M   'P 1'
#
loop_
_entity.id
_entity.type
_entity.pdbx_description
1 polymer ?
#
loop_
_entity_poly.entity_id
_entity_poly.type
_entity_poly.pdbx_seq_one_letter_code
_entity_poly.pdbx_strand_id
1 'polypeptide(L)'
;MKKTESPTPVNPSPAPVVSQAQGNGRQGPVEDGYALFVSAIFIAMGLLLLQKAGLVTGGLAGVALLLSYHGALPFSVIFIGLSLPFMLFALLTMGRGFAVKTLILSVMIPAIVDMLPRFIMLDAVDQGAAAIMGGTLVGMGVMAAARHSASAGGVGVMALWCQNKGWMKAGYIQLGFDICVLILSAWRLRVDQVLWSAIGMVALSAILIVWHRRDRYIGY
;
A
#
# COMPACT_ATOMS: atom_id res chain seq x y z
N MET A 1 -34.94 52.09 25.93
CA MET A 1 -35.00 50.78 25.27
C MET A 1 -34.37 50.90 23.89
N LYS A 2 -33.09 50.55 23.74
CA LYS A 2 -32.37 50.53 22.45
C LYS A 2 -31.75 49.15 22.31
N LYS A 3 -32.21 48.41 21.31
CA LYS A 3 -31.94 46.99 21.05
C LYS A 3 -30.45 46.82 20.73
N THR A 4 -29.74 46.04 21.53
CA THR A 4 -28.38 45.56 21.24
C THR A 4 -28.47 44.51 20.13
N GLU A 5 -28.06 44.87 18.91
CA GLU A 5 -27.81 43.91 17.84
C GLU A 5 -26.40 43.32 18.06
N SER A 6 -26.37 42.04 18.39
CA SER A 6 -25.18 41.20 18.45
C SER A 6 -24.70 40.89 17.02
N PRO A 7 -23.39 41.03 16.70
CA PRO A 7 -22.88 40.62 15.41
C PRO A 7 -22.89 39.09 15.30
N THR A 8 -23.50 38.60 14.22
CA THR A 8 -23.50 37.20 13.80
C THR A 8 -22.07 36.66 13.66
N PRO A 9 -21.76 35.45 14.16
CA PRO A 9 -20.48 34.83 13.88
C PRO A 9 -20.41 34.45 12.40
N VAL A 10 -19.48 35.08 11.68
CA VAL A 10 -19.12 34.69 10.32
C VAL A 10 -18.56 33.27 10.37
N ASN A 11 -19.32 32.32 9.85
CA ASN A 11 -18.92 30.94 9.69
C ASN A 11 -17.84 30.86 8.59
N PRO A 12 -16.58 30.49 8.87
CA PRO A 12 -15.60 30.32 7.82
C PRO A 12 -15.96 29.06 7.01
N SER A 13 -16.13 29.25 5.70
CA SER A 13 -16.31 28.19 4.71
C SER A 13 -15.28 27.05 4.92
N PRO A 14 -15.68 25.76 4.83
CA PRO A 14 -14.78 24.66 5.13
C PRO A 14 -13.61 24.65 4.15
N ALA A 15 -12.41 24.94 4.67
CA ALA A 15 -11.16 24.75 3.95
C ALA A 15 -11.05 23.28 3.47
N PRO A 16 -10.42 23.04 2.30
CA PRO A 16 -10.27 21.69 1.77
C PRO A 16 -9.53 20.79 2.77
N VAL A 17 -10.21 19.72 3.19
CA VAL A 17 -9.91 18.83 4.32
C VAL A 17 -8.62 17.98 4.16
N VAL A 18 -7.77 18.27 3.16
CA VAL A 18 -6.60 17.43 2.82
C VAL A 18 -5.26 18.18 2.89
N SER A 19 -5.24 19.51 3.05
CA SER A 19 -3.97 20.25 3.23
C SER A 19 -3.24 19.88 4.54
N GLN A 20 -3.93 19.25 5.49
CA GLN A 20 -3.43 18.92 6.83
C GLN A 20 -2.83 17.49 6.95
N ALA A 21 -2.74 16.71 5.85
CA ALA A 21 -2.06 15.42 5.86
C ALA A 21 -0.51 15.54 5.82
N GLN A 22 0.02 16.74 5.58
CA GLN A 22 1.44 17.03 5.66
C GLN A 22 1.77 17.57 7.06
N GLY A 23 1.96 16.65 8.01
CA GLY A 23 2.48 16.99 9.33
C GLY A 23 3.82 17.71 9.18
N ASN A 24 3.86 18.94 9.67
CA ASN A 24 5.00 19.84 9.74
C ASN A 24 6.07 19.35 10.74
N GLY A 25 6.60 18.15 10.51
CA GLY A 25 7.87 17.71 11.08
C GLY A 25 8.78 17.35 9.93
N ARG A 26 9.81 18.16 9.65
CA ARG A 26 10.92 17.74 8.80
C ARG A 26 11.60 16.56 9.50
N GLN A 27 11.09 15.36 9.27
CA GLN A 27 11.77 14.12 9.65
C GLN A 27 13.09 14.08 8.89
N GLY A 28 14.14 13.62 9.57
CA GLY A 28 15.48 13.63 8.99
C GLY A 28 15.55 12.73 7.74
N PRO A 29 16.37 13.04 6.73
CA PRO A 29 16.53 12.17 5.56
C PRO A 29 16.98 10.75 5.92
N VAL A 30 17.66 10.59 7.06
CA VAL A 30 18.07 9.29 7.62
C VAL A 30 16.88 8.50 8.19
N GLU A 31 15.96 9.19 8.87
CA GLU A 31 14.74 8.60 9.44
C GLU A 31 13.82 8.10 8.32
N ASP A 32 13.66 8.91 7.27
CA ASP A 32 12.95 8.52 6.05
C ASP A 32 13.60 7.30 5.38
N GLY A 33 14.93 7.29 5.22
CA GLY A 33 15.64 6.17 4.61
C GLY A 33 15.47 4.87 5.38
N TYR A 34 15.58 4.92 6.71
CA TYR A 34 15.38 3.75 7.57
C TYR A 34 13.93 3.27 7.53
N ALA A 35 12.95 4.18 7.55
CA ALA A 35 11.54 3.80 7.47
C ALA A 35 11.18 3.14 6.14
N LEU A 36 11.74 3.62 5.02
CA LEU A 36 11.56 2.99 3.71
C LEU A 36 12.19 1.59 3.67
N PHE A 37 13.37 1.42 4.25
CA PHE A 37 14.04 0.14 4.36
C PHE A 37 13.20 -0.87 5.15
N VAL A 38 12.73 -0.47 6.33
CA VAL A 38 11.84 -1.30 7.17
C VAL A 38 10.55 -1.63 6.43
N SER A 39 9.93 -0.65 5.78
CA SER A 39 8.72 -0.85 4.98
C SER A 39 8.94 -1.92 3.90
N ALA A 40 10.07 -1.83 3.19
CA ALA A 40 10.43 -2.78 2.14
C ALA A 40 10.59 -4.22 2.69
N ILE A 41 11.24 -4.39 3.86
CA ILE A 41 11.39 -5.70 4.51
C ILE A 41 10.05 -6.29 4.89
N PHE A 42 9.18 -5.50 5.54
CA PHE A 42 7.86 -5.97 5.96
C PHE A 42 7.00 -6.41 4.76
N ILE A 43 6.99 -5.59 3.70
CA ILE A 43 6.27 -5.94 2.47
C ILE A 43 6.87 -7.19 1.84
N ALA A 44 8.19 -7.25 1.69
CA ALA A 44 8.87 -8.37 1.05
C ALA A 44 8.66 -9.69 1.81
N MET A 45 8.74 -9.68 3.14
CA MET A 45 8.44 -10.85 3.96
C MET A 45 7.00 -11.31 3.80
N GLY A 46 6.04 -10.39 3.86
CA GLY A 46 4.64 -10.74 3.67
C GLY A 46 4.36 -11.30 2.27
N LEU A 47 4.97 -10.72 1.24
CA LEU A 47 4.89 -11.23 -0.14
C LEU A 47 5.53 -12.61 -0.28
N LEU A 48 6.66 -12.88 0.38
CA LEU A 48 7.29 -14.21 0.36
C LEU A 48 6.37 -15.27 0.95
N LEU A 49 5.74 -15.00 2.11
CA LEU A 49 4.80 -15.93 2.74
C LEU A 49 3.61 -16.24 1.82
N LEU A 50 3.03 -15.19 1.23
CA LEU A 50 1.93 -15.34 0.28
C LEU A 50 2.37 -16.15 -0.95
N GLN A 51 3.54 -15.84 -1.51
CA GLN A 51 4.09 -16.54 -2.66
C GLN A 51 4.31 -18.04 -2.36
N LYS A 52 4.84 -18.37 -1.18
CA LYS A 52 5.10 -19.74 -0.75
C LYS A 52 3.82 -20.55 -0.52
N ALA A 53 2.74 -19.91 -0.07
CA ALA A 53 1.43 -20.54 0.05
C ALA A 53 0.63 -20.55 -1.27
N GLY A 54 1.19 -19.99 -2.35
CA GLY A 54 0.50 -19.84 -3.63
C GLY A 54 -0.71 -18.91 -3.52
N LEU A 55 -0.64 -17.90 -2.67
CA LEU A 55 -1.67 -16.88 -2.48
C LEU A 55 -1.33 -15.61 -3.25
N VAL A 56 -2.31 -14.74 -3.39
CA VAL A 56 -2.18 -13.46 -4.09
C VAL A 56 -2.63 -12.33 -3.15
N THR A 57 -2.04 -11.15 -3.32
CA THR A 57 -2.45 -9.93 -2.60
C THR A 57 -3.11 -8.92 -3.54
N GLY A 58 -3.49 -7.77 -3.01
CA GLY A 58 -4.04 -6.67 -3.78
C GLY A 58 -3.01 -5.87 -4.58
N GLY A 59 -3.50 -4.94 -5.39
CA GLY A 59 -2.68 -3.96 -6.10
C GLY A 59 -1.69 -4.56 -7.09
N LEU A 60 -0.61 -3.81 -7.34
CA LEU A 60 0.40 -4.19 -8.33
C LEU A 60 1.17 -5.45 -7.94
N ALA A 61 1.40 -5.64 -6.64
CA ALA A 61 2.07 -6.83 -6.11
C ALA A 61 1.25 -8.10 -6.36
N GLY A 62 -0.08 -8.00 -6.26
CA GLY A 62 -1.01 -9.05 -6.62
C GLY A 62 -0.91 -9.49 -8.08
N VAL A 63 -0.96 -8.52 -8.99
CA VAL A 63 -0.81 -8.77 -10.43
C VAL A 63 0.55 -9.41 -10.72
N ALA A 64 1.61 -8.92 -10.09
CA ALA A 64 2.96 -9.47 -10.25
C ALA A 64 3.07 -10.92 -9.76
N LEU A 65 2.49 -11.26 -8.60
CA LEU A 65 2.42 -12.64 -8.10
C LEU A 65 1.64 -13.55 -9.05
N LEU A 66 0.45 -13.09 -9.49
CA LEU A 66 -0.39 -13.87 -10.38
C LEU A 66 0.28 -14.15 -11.73
N LEU A 67 0.99 -13.17 -12.30
CA LEU A 67 1.78 -13.34 -13.51
C LEU A 67 3.02 -14.21 -13.28
N SER A 68 3.66 -14.10 -12.12
CA SER A 68 4.78 -14.97 -11.75
C SER A 68 4.38 -16.45 -11.65
N TYR A 69 3.09 -16.76 -11.46
CA TYR A 69 2.57 -18.14 -11.51
C TYR A 69 2.28 -18.62 -12.95
N HIS A 70 2.23 -17.72 -13.94
CA HIS A 70 2.02 -18.05 -15.36
C HIS A 70 3.31 -18.04 -16.17
N GLY A 71 4.25 -17.16 -15.84
CA GLY A 71 5.45 -16.90 -16.64
C GLY A 71 6.67 -17.67 -16.17
N ALA A 72 7.63 -17.83 -17.09
CA ALA A 72 9.00 -18.24 -16.79
C ALA A 72 9.81 -17.14 -16.07
N LEU A 73 9.24 -15.95 -15.86
CA LEU A 73 9.91 -14.79 -15.28
C LEU A 73 9.69 -14.74 -13.76
N PRO A 74 10.72 -14.37 -12.98
CA PRO A 74 10.59 -14.22 -11.54
C PRO A 74 9.73 -13.01 -11.19
N PHE A 75 9.04 -13.09 -10.04
CA PHE A 75 8.23 -12.02 -9.45
C PHE A 75 8.90 -10.64 -9.56
N SER A 76 10.20 -10.57 -9.25
CA SER A 76 10.95 -9.31 -9.18
C SER A 76 11.03 -8.58 -10.52
N VAL A 77 11.21 -9.31 -11.61
CA VAL A 77 11.26 -8.74 -12.97
C VAL A 77 9.89 -8.20 -13.36
N ILE A 78 8.84 -8.98 -13.09
CA ILE A 78 7.46 -8.60 -13.41
C ILE A 78 7.03 -7.37 -12.60
N PHE A 79 7.32 -7.35 -11.30
CA PHE A 79 6.96 -6.25 -10.42
C PHE A 79 7.64 -4.94 -10.82
N ILE A 80 8.93 -4.98 -11.17
CA ILE A 80 9.66 -3.81 -11.67
C ILE A 80 9.06 -3.34 -12.99
N GLY A 81 8.86 -4.24 -13.96
CA GLY A 81 8.28 -3.90 -15.26
C GLY A 81 6.89 -3.28 -15.13
N LEU A 82 6.04 -3.84 -14.27
CA LEU A 82 4.73 -3.28 -13.96
C LEU A 82 4.81 -1.94 -13.21
N SER A 83 5.85 -1.71 -12.41
CA SER A 83 6.00 -0.48 -11.62
C SER A 83 6.49 0.71 -12.46
N LEU A 84 7.29 0.47 -13.50
CA LEU A 84 7.85 1.51 -14.37
C LEU A 84 6.81 2.52 -14.92
N PRO A 85 5.68 2.11 -15.55
CA PRO A 85 4.72 3.08 -16.08
C PRO A 85 4.09 3.94 -14.98
N PHE A 86 3.79 3.35 -13.81
CA PHE A 86 3.25 4.09 -12.68
C PHE A 86 4.28 5.01 -12.02
N MET A 87 5.56 4.63 -12.08
CA MET A 87 6.65 5.45 -11.58
C MET A 87 6.85 6.69 -12.43
N LEU A 88 6.82 6.55 -13.76
CA LEU A 88 6.80 7.69 -14.69
C LEU A 88 5.60 8.60 -14.41
N PHE A 89 4.43 8.00 -14.18
CA PHE A 89 3.24 8.75 -13.78
C PHE A 89 3.41 9.47 -12.44
N ALA A 90 4.03 8.85 -11.45
CA ALA A 90 4.30 9.44 -10.13
C ALA A 90 5.22 10.67 -10.24
N LEU A 91 6.29 10.56 -11.04
CA LEU A 91 7.25 11.63 -11.33
C LEU A 91 6.57 12.87 -11.92
N LEU A 92 5.58 12.67 -12.79
CA LEU A 92 4.86 13.74 -13.48
C LEU A 92 3.75 14.38 -12.62
N THR A 93 3.20 13.67 -11.63
CA THR A 93 1.96 14.09 -10.95
C THR A 93 2.09 14.42 -9.47
N MET A 94 2.93 13.71 -8.70
CA MET A 94 3.00 13.81 -7.23
C MET A 94 4.17 14.63 -6.71
N GLY A 95 5.08 15.06 -7.61
CA GLY A 95 6.30 15.79 -7.24
C GLY A 95 7.50 14.87 -7.00
N ARG A 96 8.71 15.45 -7.14
CA ARG A 96 9.97 14.71 -7.21
C ARG A 96 10.31 13.96 -5.91
N GLY A 97 10.00 14.53 -4.74
CA GLY A 97 10.30 13.91 -3.44
C GLY A 97 9.55 12.60 -3.20
N PHE A 98 8.23 12.61 -3.40
CA PHE A 98 7.38 11.41 -3.30
C PHE A 98 7.79 10.36 -4.34
N ALA A 99 8.06 10.80 -5.56
CA ALA A 99 8.39 9.90 -6.67
C ALA A 99 9.73 9.18 -6.46
N VAL A 100 10.76 9.86 -5.97
CA VAL A 100 12.07 9.24 -5.66
C VAL A 100 11.93 8.22 -4.53
N LYS A 101 11.24 8.56 -3.43
CA LYS A 101 11.01 7.62 -2.32
C LYS A 101 10.24 6.38 -2.77
N THR A 102 9.20 6.57 -3.58
CA THR A 102 8.39 5.50 -4.18
C THR A 102 9.20 4.64 -5.14
N LEU A 103 10.07 5.24 -5.95
CA LEU A 103 11.01 4.52 -6.83
C LEU A 103 11.96 3.64 -6.01
N ILE A 104 12.59 4.19 -4.99
CA ILE A 104 13.50 3.44 -4.11
C ILE A 104 12.75 2.24 -3.52
N LEU A 105 11.56 2.46 -2.97
CA LEU A 105 10.76 1.40 -2.38
C LEU A 105 10.32 0.35 -3.41
N SER A 106 9.89 0.77 -4.60
CA SER A 106 9.43 -0.13 -5.68
C SER A 106 10.55 -0.99 -6.25
N VAL A 107 11.81 -0.56 -6.15
CA VAL A 107 12.99 -1.36 -6.53
C VAL A 107 13.45 -2.24 -5.35
N MET A 108 13.41 -1.70 -4.12
CA MET A 108 13.83 -2.44 -2.93
C MET A 108 12.96 -3.66 -2.64
N ILE A 109 11.63 -3.53 -2.72
CA ILE A 109 10.70 -4.65 -2.46
C ILE A 109 11.05 -5.90 -3.29
N PRO A 110 11.06 -5.85 -4.64
CA PRO A 110 11.36 -7.02 -5.45
C PRO A 110 12.81 -7.51 -5.28
N ALA A 111 13.77 -6.61 -5.01
CA ALA A 111 15.15 -7.00 -4.72
C ALA A 111 15.25 -7.83 -3.43
N ILE A 112 14.56 -7.39 -2.37
CA ILE A 112 14.52 -8.11 -1.10
C ILE A 112 13.77 -9.44 -1.26
N VAL A 113 12.62 -9.46 -1.96
CA VAL A 113 11.87 -10.70 -2.21
C VAL A 113 12.73 -11.75 -2.91
N ASP A 114 13.57 -11.38 -3.88
CA ASP A 114 14.46 -12.31 -4.59
C ASP A 114 15.64 -12.80 -3.72
N MET A 115 16.13 -11.94 -2.82
CA MET A 115 17.21 -12.28 -1.90
C MET A 115 16.75 -13.16 -0.73
N LEU A 116 15.52 -12.96 -0.25
CA LEU A 116 14.98 -13.60 0.95
C LEU A 116 15.09 -15.14 0.96
N PRO A 117 14.78 -15.87 -0.14
CA PRO A 117 14.95 -17.32 -0.20
C PRO A 117 16.38 -17.82 0.04
N ARG A 118 17.40 -16.97 -0.13
CA ARG A 118 18.81 -17.31 0.16
C ARG A 118 19.12 -17.28 1.65
N PHE A 119 18.36 -16.51 2.42
CA PHE A 119 18.54 -16.35 3.86
C PHE A 119 17.52 -17.14 4.68
N ILE A 120 16.34 -17.37 4.12
CA ILE A 120 15.20 -18.00 4.79
C ILE A 120 14.63 -19.08 3.88
N MET A 121 14.83 -20.33 4.27
CA MET A 121 14.21 -21.47 3.61
C MET A 121 12.87 -21.77 4.27
N LEU A 122 11.80 -21.56 3.49
CA LEU A 122 10.44 -21.96 3.84
C LEU A 122 10.07 -23.15 2.97
N ASP A 123 9.94 -24.33 3.60
CA ASP A 123 9.55 -25.58 2.93
C ASP A 123 8.05 -25.62 2.65
N ALA A 124 7.23 -25.44 3.68
CA ALA A 124 5.78 -25.35 3.56
C ALA A 124 5.24 -24.32 4.54
N VAL A 125 4.33 -23.48 4.06
CA VAL A 125 3.59 -22.53 4.89
C VAL A 125 2.12 -22.85 4.74
N ASP A 126 1.42 -23.03 5.85
CA ASP A 126 -0.03 -23.18 5.86
C ASP A 126 -0.70 -21.98 5.21
N GLN A 127 -1.75 -22.22 4.40
CA GLN A 127 -2.42 -21.16 3.65
C GLN A 127 -3.11 -20.14 4.56
N GLY A 128 -3.70 -20.57 5.68
CA GLY A 128 -4.33 -19.67 6.63
C GLY A 128 -3.32 -18.80 7.35
N ALA A 129 -2.24 -19.42 7.81
CA ALA A 129 -1.13 -18.71 8.44
C ALA A 129 -0.50 -17.69 7.47
N ALA A 130 -0.24 -18.08 6.21
CA ALA A 130 0.32 -17.21 5.18
C ALA A 130 -0.62 -16.05 4.82
N ALA A 131 -1.93 -16.29 4.73
CA ALA A 131 -2.90 -15.25 4.45
C ALA A 131 -2.91 -14.16 5.54
N ILE A 132 -3.00 -14.56 6.81
CA ILE A 132 -3.08 -13.62 7.93
C ILE A 132 -1.73 -12.94 8.16
N MET A 133 -0.65 -13.71 8.32
CA MET A 133 0.68 -13.13 8.58
C MET A 133 1.18 -12.35 7.37
N GLY A 134 1.04 -12.88 6.17
CA GLY A 134 1.44 -12.20 4.94
C GLY A 134 0.67 -10.92 4.72
N GLY A 135 -0.67 -10.98 4.81
CA GLY A 135 -1.53 -9.80 4.68
C GLY A 135 -1.24 -8.72 5.73
N THR A 136 -1.06 -9.11 7.00
CA THR A 136 -0.74 -8.16 8.08
C THR A 136 0.65 -7.52 7.91
N LEU A 137 1.68 -8.28 7.55
CA LEU A 137 3.03 -7.77 7.28
C LEU A 137 3.04 -6.80 6.10
N VAL A 138 2.39 -7.15 4.99
CA VAL A 138 2.25 -6.24 3.85
C VAL A 138 1.50 -4.98 4.28
N GLY A 139 0.39 -5.10 5.01
CA GLY A 139 -0.38 -3.95 5.50
C GLY A 139 0.45 -3.01 6.38
N MET A 140 1.27 -3.56 7.28
CA MET A 140 2.16 -2.76 8.14
C MET A 140 3.22 -2.03 7.33
N GLY A 141 3.88 -2.70 6.38
CA GLY A 141 4.89 -2.07 5.55
C GLY A 141 4.31 -1.04 4.58
N VAL A 142 3.13 -1.26 4.02
CA VAL A 142 2.41 -0.27 3.19
C VAL A 142 2.06 0.97 4.01
N MET A 143 1.61 0.79 5.26
CA MET A 143 1.32 1.93 6.14
C MET A 143 2.57 2.70 6.53
N ALA A 144 3.66 1.99 6.87
CA ALA A 144 4.94 2.63 7.17
C ALA A 144 5.43 3.46 5.98
N ALA A 145 5.35 2.93 4.76
CA ALA A 145 5.66 3.68 3.54
C ALA A 145 4.75 4.91 3.37
N ALA A 146 3.44 4.75 3.59
CA ALA A 146 2.48 5.84 3.46
C ALA A 146 2.76 6.98 4.45
N ARG A 147 3.23 6.69 5.67
CA ARG A 147 3.60 7.71 6.68
C ARG A 147 4.76 8.59 6.22
N HIS A 148 5.70 8.05 5.46
CA HIS A 148 6.87 8.77 4.95
C HIS A 148 6.66 9.34 3.53
N SER A 149 5.40 9.44 3.09
CA SER A 149 5.03 9.91 1.74
C SER A 149 5.68 9.07 0.64
N ALA A 150 5.55 7.74 0.74
CA ALA A 150 5.95 6.80 -0.29
C ALA A 150 4.84 5.79 -0.56
N SER A 151 4.81 5.25 -1.78
CA SER A 151 3.89 4.18 -2.14
C SER A 151 4.64 2.87 -2.38
N ALA A 152 4.09 1.77 -1.87
CA ALA A 152 4.61 0.43 -2.07
C ALA A 152 4.35 -0.14 -3.47
N GLY A 153 3.62 0.57 -4.34
CA GLY A 153 3.36 0.13 -5.70
C GLY A 153 2.59 1.15 -6.53
N GLY A 154 2.45 0.84 -7.82
CA GLY A 154 1.88 1.77 -8.80
C GLY A 154 0.41 2.12 -8.57
N VAL A 155 -0.42 1.14 -8.17
CA VAL A 155 -1.86 1.34 -7.96
C VAL A 155 -2.13 2.34 -6.83
N GLY A 156 -1.30 2.35 -5.78
CA GLY A 156 -1.41 3.31 -4.69
C GLY A 156 -1.15 4.75 -5.13
N VAL A 157 -0.21 4.95 -6.07
CA VAL A 157 0.04 6.27 -6.68
C VAL A 157 -1.19 6.75 -7.46
N MET A 158 -1.77 5.88 -8.29
CA MET A 158 -2.98 6.24 -9.05
C MET A 158 -4.18 6.52 -8.12
N ALA A 159 -4.37 5.71 -7.09
CA ALA A 159 -5.42 5.90 -6.11
C ALA A 159 -5.27 7.24 -5.38
N LEU A 160 -4.05 7.59 -4.95
CA LEU A 160 -3.76 8.86 -4.29
C LEU A 160 -3.93 10.05 -5.25
N TRP A 161 -3.54 9.91 -6.52
CA TRP A 161 -3.71 10.95 -7.52
C TRP A 161 -5.19 11.25 -7.78
N CYS A 162 -6.00 10.20 -7.91
CA CYS A 162 -7.44 10.32 -8.10
C CYS A 162 -8.12 10.94 -6.86
N GLN A 163 -7.63 10.61 -5.66
CA GLN A 163 -8.05 11.26 -4.42
C GLN A 163 -7.70 12.75 -4.40
N ASN A 164 -6.50 13.14 -4.83
CA ASN A 164 -6.10 14.55 -4.90
C ASN A 164 -6.94 15.36 -5.90
N LYS A 165 -7.47 14.71 -6.94
CA LYS A 165 -8.44 15.32 -7.87
C LYS A 165 -9.88 15.39 -7.34
N GLY A 166 -10.15 14.84 -6.15
CA GLY A 166 -11.46 14.89 -5.50
C GLY A 166 -12.49 13.89 -6.04
N TRP A 167 -12.07 12.87 -6.81
CA TRP A 167 -13.01 11.94 -7.44
C TRP A 167 -13.54 10.92 -6.43
N MET A 168 -12.65 10.21 -5.73
CA MET A 168 -12.97 9.17 -4.76
C MET A 168 -11.86 9.04 -3.71
N LYS A 169 -12.17 8.44 -2.55
CA LYS A 169 -11.14 8.10 -1.55
C LYS A 169 -10.21 7.03 -2.12
N ALA A 170 -8.90 7.16 -1.91
CA ALA A 170 -7.90 6.21 -2.42
C ALA A 170 -8.20 4.74 -2.05
N GLY A 171 -8.73 4.51 -0.84
CA GLY A 171 -9.11 3.17 -0.39
C GLY A 171 -10.16 2.47 -1.26
N TYR A 172 -11.14 3.20 -1.83
CA TYR A 172 -12.14 2.58 -2.71
C TYR A 172 -11.57 2.18 -4.06
N ILE A 173 -10.65 2.99 -4.59
CA ILE A 173 -9.96 2.70 -5.87
C ILE A 173 -9.06 1.48 -5.70
N GLN A 174 -8.34 1.42 -4.58
CA GLN A 174 -7.51 0.28 -4.25
C GLN A 174 -8.36 -0.98 -4.05
N LEU A 175 -9.47 -0.90 -3.30
CA LEU A 175 -10.38 -2.02 -3.12
C LEU A 175 -10.97 -2.51 -4.45
N GLY A 176 -11.35 -1.60 -5.35
CA GLY A 176 -11.81 -1.95 -6.69
C GLY A 176 -10.75 -2.72 -7.49
N PHE A 177 -9.51 -2.25 -7.44
CA PHE A 177 -8.39 -2.94 -8.09
C PHE A 177 -8.12 -4.31 -7.45
N ASP A 178 -8.17 -4.42 -6.13
CA ASP A 178 -7.98 -5.68 -5.39
C ASP A 178 -9.06 -6.71 -5.76
N ILE A 179 -10.32 -6.28 -5.90
CA ILE A 179 -11.42 -7.13 -6.39
C ILE A 179 -11.16 -7.58 -7.83
N CYS A 180 -10.70 -6.70 -8.72
CA CYS A 180 -10.34 -7.09 -10.09
C CYS A 180 -9.22 -8.14 -10.11
N VAL A 181 -8.18 -7.96 -9.28
CA VAL A 181 -7.11 -8.96 -9.14
C VAL A 181 -7.65 -10.27 -8.59
N LEU A 182 -8.53 -10.24 -7.59
CA LEU A 182 -9.12 -11.44 -7.00
C LEU A 182 -9.98 -12.21 -8.01
N ILE A 183 -10.79 -11.52 -8.81
CA ILE A 183 -11.58 -12.12 -9.89
C ILE A 183 -10.66 -12.76 -10.93
N LEU A 184 -9.60 -12.06 -11.35
CA LEU A 184 -8.62 -12.61 -12.29
C LEU A 184 -7.88 -13.82 -11.71
N SER A 185 -7.62 -13.80 -10.40
CA SER A 185 -6.97 -14.88 -9.68
C SER A 185 -7.83 -16.16 -9.64
N ALA A 186 -9.15 -16.02 -9.62
CA ALA A 186 -10.09 -17.13 -9.56
C ALA A 186 -10.08 -18.04 -10.80
N TRP A 187 -9.56 -17.56 -11.93
CA TRP A 187 -9.38 -18.40 -13.13
C TRP A 187 -8.21 -19.37 -13.02
N ARG A 188 -7.24 -19.09 -12.15
CA ARG A 188 -5.98 -19.86 -12.09
C ARG A 188 -5.78 -20.61 -10.79
N LEU A 189 -6.15 -19.98 -9.69
CA LEU A 189 -5.95 -20.50 -8.33
C LEU A 189 -7.09 -21.42 -7.94
N ARG A 190 -6.80 -22.36 -7.05
CA ARG A 190 -7.85 -23.18 -6.44
C ARG A 190 -8.79 -22.29 -5.63
N VAL A 191 -10.05 -22.67 -5.53
CA VAL A 191 -11.07 -21.94 -4.74
C VAL A 191 -10.56 -21.66 -3.32
N ASP A 192 -9.91 -22.64 -2.70
CA ASP A 192 -9.29 -22.50 -1.37
C ASP A 192 -8.27 -21.35 -1.31
N GLN A 193 -7.38 -21.25 -2.30
CA GLN A 193 -6.35 -20.21 -2.37
C GLN A 193 -6.94 -18.83 -2.64
N VAL A 194 -8.02 -18.74 -3.41
CA VAL A 194 -8.74 -17.48 -3.66
C VAL A 194 -9.38 -16.98 -2.36
N LEU A 195 -10.04 -17.87 -1.60
CA LEU A 195 -10.63 -17.53 -0.31
C LEU A 195 -9.58 -17.06 0.69
N TRP A 196 -8.45 -17.77 0.79
CA TRP A 196 -7.33 -17.35 1.65
C TRP A 196 -6.68 -16.05 1.18
N SER A 197 -6.56 -15.82 -0.12
CA SER A 197 -6.06 -14.55 -0.68
C SER A 197 -7.00 -13.40 -0.31
N ALA A 198 -8.32 -13.60 -0.39
CA ALA A 198 -9.30 -12.61 0.05
C ALA A 198 -9.15 -12.30 1.55
N ILE A 199 -8.97 -13.32 2.39
CA ILE A 199 -8.70 -13.13 3.83
C ILE A 199 -7.40 -12.32 4.04
N GLY A 200 -6.34 -12.61 3.28
CA GLY A 200 -5.09 -11.85 3.37
C GLY A 200 -5.24 -10.39 2.93
N MET A 201 -6.02 -10.11 1.88
CA MET A 201 -6.35 -8.74 1.46
C MET A 201 -7.19 -8.01 2.51
N VAL A 202 -8.13 -8.71 3.16
CA VAL A 202 -8.91 -8.17 4.29
C VAL A 202 -7.99 -7.89 5.47
N ALA A 203 -7.04 -8.77 5.78
CA ALA A 203 -6.07 -8.55 6.85
C ALA A 203 -5.22 -7.30 6.57
N LEU A 204 -4.64 -7.18 5.38
CA LEU A 204 -3.93 -5.98 4.92
C LEU A 204 -4.81 -4.72 5.09
N SER A 205 -6.04 -4.78 4.58
CA SER A 205 -6.98 -3.67 4.63
C SER A 205 -7.38 -3.31 6.05
N ALA A 206 -7.52 -4.29 6.95
CA ALA A 206 -7.81 -4.09 8.36
C ALA A 206 -6.68 -3.33 9.05
N ILE A 207 -5.41 -3.65 8.74
CA ILE A 207 -4.27 -2.87 9.26
C ILE A 207 -4.39 -1.42 8.81
N LEU A 208 -4.68 -1.18 7.53
CA LEU A 208 -4.87 0.19 7.04
C LEU A 208 -6.05 0.87 7.75
N ILE A 209 -7.22 0.24 7.87
CA ILE A 209 -8.41 0.86 8.47
C ILE A 209 -8.20 1.16 9.97
N VAL A 210 -7.71 0.20 10.73
CA VAL A 210 -7.56 0.30 12.20
C VAL A 210 -6.56 1.40 12.56
N TRP A 211 -5.48 1.51 11.78
CA TRP A 211 -4.40 2.45 12.09
C TRP A 211 -4.45 3.77 11.31
N HIS A 212 -5.28 3.87 10.26
CA HIS A 212 -5.50 5.13 9.53
C HIS A 212 -6.47 6.07 10.25
N ARG A 213 -7.25 5.59 11.24
CA ARG A 213 -8.01 6.47 12.12
C ARG A 213 -7.07 7.21 13.08
N ARG A 214 -6.69 8.44 12.70
CA ARG A 214 -5.91 9.38 13.53
C ARG A 214 -6.71 9.94 14.72
N ASP A 215 -7.98 9.55 14.87
CA ASP A 215 -8.92 10.07 15.86
C ASP A 215 -8.62 9.62 17.31
N ARG A 216 -7.61 8.76 17.54
CA ARG A 216 -7.33 8.16 18.87
C ARG A 216 -6.23 8.83 19.70
N TYR A 217 -5.61 9.92 19.22
CA TYR A 217 -4.56 10.63 19.96
C TYR A 217 -4.81 12.13 20.06
N ILE A 218 -6.04 12.51 20.39
CA ILE A 218 -6.30 13.77 21.08
C ILE A 218 -6.27 13.43 22.58
N GLY A 219 -5.05 13.34 23.12
CA GLY A 219 -4.86 13.27 24.57
C GLY A 219 -5.29 14.61 25.17
N TYR A 220 -6.06 14.52 26.25
CA TYR A 220 -6.45 15.64 27.13
C TYR A 220 -5.22 16.39 27.67
#